data_AF-A0A832IST4-F1
#
_entry.id   AF-A0A832IST4-F1
#
_cell.length_a   1.000
_cell.length_b   1.000
_cell.length_c   1.000
_cell.angle_alpha   90.00
_cell.angle_beta   90.00
_cell.angle_gamma   90.00
#
_symmetry.space_group_name_H-M   'P 1'
#
loop_
_entity.id
_entity.type
_entity.pdbx_description
1 polymer ?
#
loop_
_entity_poly.entity_id
_entity_poly.type
_entity_poly.pdbx_seq_one_letter_code
_entity_poly.pdbx_strand_id
1 'polypeptide(L)'
;MGRSVIIDGSIVYTDSSEILSNPGFEALLREYIDILKEKNSPLLRTLEAFRIGDDYDVKHFIEYLHLLTLRNIREITTIINYVNPDDLAKFVESFYSFWRNKHRFMIKKERYTIDNARKTSIV
;
A
#
# COMPACT_ATOMS: atom_id res chain seq x y z
N MET A 1 18.50 -0.30 5.13
CA MET A 1 17.09 -0.65 5.41
C MET A 1 16.56 -1.61 4.34
N GLY A 2 15.68 -2.54 4.72
CA GLY A 2 15.44 -3.79 4.01
C GLY A 2 14.90 -3.62 2.58
N ARG A 3 15.68 -4.03 1.58
CA ARG A 3 15.23 -4.13 0.18
C ARG A 3 14.18 -5.22 -0.04
N SER A 4 13.82 -5.96 1.00
CA SER A 4 13.02 -7.17 0.94
C SER A 4 11.77 -7.04 1.80
N VAL A 5 10.63 -7.48 1.27
CA VAL A 5 9.34 -7.54 1.97
C VAL A 5 8.85 -8.98 1.95
N ILE A 6 8.41 -9.48 3.10
CA ILE A 6 7.77 -10.79 3.24
C ILE A 6 6.26 -10.56 3.22
N ILE A 7 5.58 -11.24 2.29
CA ILE A 7 4.14 -11.20 2.11
C ILE A 7 3.60 -12.55 2.60
N ASP A 8 2.57 -12.51 3.45
CA ASP A 8 1.84 -13.71 3.81
C ASP A 8 0.97 -14.16 2.61
N GLY A 9 1.35 -15.28 2.01
CA GLY A 9 0.67 -15.86 0.85
C GLY A 9 -0.64 -16.57 1.19
N SER A 10 -1.03 -16.61 2.47
CA SER A 10 -2.35 -17.07 2.90
C SER A 10 -3.41 -15.97 2.85
N ILE A 11 -3.01 -14.70 2.73
CA ILE A 11 -3.93 -13.58 2.62
C ILE A 11 -4.35 -13.40 1.16
N VAL A 12 -5.66 -13.52 0.90
CA VAL A 12 -6.25 -13.22 -0.40
C VAL A 12 -7.00 -11.91 -0.27
N TYR A 13 -6.58 -10.90 -1.01
CA TYR A 13 -7.31 -9.64 -1.12
C TYR A 13 -8.32 -9.76 -2.25
N THR A 14 -9.58 -9.50 -1.96
CA THR A 14 -10.69 -9.57 -2.92
C THR A 14 -10.96 -8.20 -3.54
N ASP A 15 -10.66 -7.11 -2.84
CA ASP A 15 -10.84 -5.75 -3.32
C ASP A 15 -9.66 -4.82 -2.94
N SER A 16 -9.49 -3.76 -3.74
CA SER A 16 -8.56 -2.65 -3.52
C SER A 16 -8.70 -2.00 -2.14
N SER A 17 -9.93 -1.95 -1.60
CA SER A 17 -10.21 -1.43 -0.26
C SER A 17 -9.53 -2.24 0.85
N GLU A 18 -9.49 -3.56 0.70
CA GLU A 18 -8.83 -4.46 1.67
C GLU A 18 -7.31 -4.24 1.68
N ILE A 19 -6.73 -3.92 0.52
CA ILE A 19 -5.31 -3.59 0.38
C ILE A 19 -5.00 -2.27 1.08
N LEU A 20 -5.80 -1.22 0.81
CA LEU A 20 -5.61 0.12 1.39
C LEU A 20 -5.80 0.12 2.91
N SER A 21 -6.71 -0.69 3.43
CA SER A 21 -6.96 -0.84 4.87
C SER A 21 -5.91 -1.69 5.60
N ASN A 22 -4.99 -2.33 4.87
CA ASN A 22 -4.01 -3.23 5.46
C ASN A 22 -2.88 -2.46 6.19
N PRO A 23 -2.49 -2.88 7.42
CA PRO A 23 -1.38 -2.26 8.14
C PRO A 23 -0.04 -2.27 7.39
N GLY A 24 0.18 -3.28 6.54
CA GLY A 24 1.37 -3.38 5.69
C GLY A 24 1.40 -2.31 4.60
N PHE A 25 0.25 -1.88 4.08
CA PHE A 25 0.17 -0.76 3.14
C PHE A 25 0.53 0.55 3.84
N GLU A 26 -0.02 0.79 5.03
CA GLU A 26 0.33 1.97 5.85
C GLU A 26 1.84 2.01 6.16
N ALA A 27 2.42 0.89 6.56
CA ALA A 27 3.85 0.78 6.84
C ALA A 27 4.71 1.06 5.59
N LEU A 28 4.32 0.52 4.43
CA LEU A 28 5.02 0.75 3.16
C LEU A 28 4.96 2.22 2.74
N LEU A 29 3.81 2.86 2.93
CA LEU A 29 3.59 4.26 2.59
C LEU A 29 4.37 5.20 3.53
N ARG A 30 4.40 4.90 4.84
CA ARG A 30 5.26 5.60 5.80
C ARG A 30 6.73 5.53 5.40
N GLU A 31 7.22 4.33 5.08
CA GLU A 31 8.61 4.13 4.63
C GLU A 31 8.91 4.99 3.39
N TYR A 32 7.99 5.04 2.43
CA TYR A 32 8.15 5.86 1.23
C TYR A 32 8.20 7.35 1.56
N ILE A 33 7.32 7.84 2.43
CA ILE A 33 7.29 9.25 2.86
C ILE A 33 8.60 9.65 3.55
N ASP A 34 9.15 8.79 4.40
CA ASP A 34 10.42 9.05 5.07
C ASP A 34 11.56 9.19 4.06
N ILE A 35 11.59 8.34 3.02
CA ILE A 35 12.55 8.46 1.92
C ILE A 35 12.37 9.79 1.15
N LEU A 36 11.12 10.24 0.95
CA LEU A 36 10.86 11.53 0.30
C LEU A 36 11.34 12.70 1.16
N LYS A 37 11.17 12.64 2.49
CA LYS A 37 11.69 13.63 3.45
C LYS A 37 13.21 13.69 3.41
N GLU A 38 13.89 12.55 3.48
CA GLU A 38 15.35 12.48 3.40
C GLU A 38 15.89 13.11 2.11
N LYS A 39 15.17 12.94 1.00
CA LYS A 39 15.55 13.47 -0.32
C LYS A 39 15.08 14.90 -0.58
N ASN A 40 14.33 15.51 0.35
CA ASN A 40 13.64 16.80 0.14
C ASN A 40 12.89 16.83 -1.20
N SER A 41 12.18 15.74 -1.51
CA SER A 41 11.55 15.57 -2.81
C SER A 41 10.40 16.57 -3.02
N PRO A 42 10.26 17.16 -4.24
CA PRO A 42 9.12 18.02 -4.56
C PRO A 42 7.77 17.28 -4.47
N LEU A 43 7.77 15.94 -4.46
CA LEU A 43 6.58 15.12 -4.30
C LEU A 43 5.93 15.26 -2.91
N LEU A 44 6.65 15.79 -1.92
CA LEU A 44 6.08 16.10 -0.60
C LEU A 44 4.98 17.16 -0.67
N ARG A 45 4.99 18.01 -1.73
CA ARG A 45 3.95 19.02 -1.95
C ARG A 45 2.55 18.42 -2.05
N THR A 46 2.44 17.18 -2.54
CA THR A 46 1.18 16.44 -2.61
C THR A 46 0.61 16.13 -1.22
N LEU A 47 1.47 16.00 -0.22
CA LEU A 47 1.10 15.66 1.16
C LEU A 47 0.91 16.88 2.07
N GLU A 48 1.20 18.10 1.59
CA GLU A 48 1.03 19.33 2.39
C GLU A 48 -0.42 19.50 2.90
N ALA A 49 -1.40 19.06 2.11
CA ALA A 49 -2.82 19.05 2.50
C ALA A 49 -3.12 18.16 3.73
N PHE A 50 -2.22 17.25 4.07
CA PHE A 50 -2.30 16.28 5.17
C PHE A 50 -1.22 16.50 6.24
N ARG A 51 -0.56 17.67 6.23
CA ARG A 51 0.51 17.98 7.19
C ARG A 51 -0.08 18.27 8.57
N ILE A 52 0.44 17.61 9.60
CA ILE A 52 0.14 17.84 11.02
C ILE A 52 1.45 18.20 11.73
N GLY A 53 1.65 19.50 11.96
CA GLY A 53 2.90 20.00 12.54
C GLY A 53 4.10 19.76 11.61
N ASP A 54 5.06 18.97 12.08
CA ASP A 54 6.28 18.60 11.33
C ASP A 54 6.19 17.25 10.62
N ASP A 55 5.06 16.54 10.74
CA ASP A 55 4.85 15.24 10.10
C ASP A 55 3.60 15.23 9.21
N TYR A 56 3.38 14.13 8.51
CA TYR A 56 2.25 13.91 7.62
C TYR A 56 1.29 12.88 8.21
N ASP A 57 -0.01 13.16 8.13
CA ASP A 57 -1.04 12.21 8.50
C ASP A 57 -1.26 11.18 7.40
N VAL A 58 -0.52 10.08 7.52
CA VAL A 58 -0.58 8.97 6.57
C VAL A 58 -1.95 8.29 6.59
N LYS A 59 -2.66 8.27 7.73
CA LYS A 59 -3.97 7.60 7.83
C LYS A 59 -5.02 8.38 7.05
N HIS A 60 -5.10 9.68 7.26
CA HIS A 60 -6.02 10.54 6.50
C HIS A 60 -5.71 10.51 4.99
N PHE A 61 -4.44 10.39 4.60
CA PHE A 61 -4.09 10.25 3.19
C PHE A 61 -4.51 8.89 2.61
N ILE A 62 -4.40 7.79 3.36
CA ILE A 62 -4.93 6.48 2.96
C ILE A 62 -6.45 6.52 2.81
N GLU A 63 -7.15 7.14 3.76
CA GLU A 63 -8.60 7.34 3.68
C GLU A 63 -8.99 8.14 2.43
N TYR A 64 -8.22 9.18 2.10
CA TYR A 64 -8.39 9.93 0.87
C TYR A 64 -8.20 9.06 -0.38
N LEU A 65 -7.15 8.24 -0.43
CA LEU A 65 -6.94 7.28 -1.54
C LEU A 65 -8.08 6.27 -1.64
N HIS A 66 -8.61 5.81 -0.51
CA HIS A 66 -9.74 4.90 -0.46
C HIS A 66 -11.03 5.54 -0.97
N LEU A 67 -11.29 6.82 -0.64
CA LEU A 67 -12.44 7.54 -1.19
C LEU A 67 -12.35 7.69 -2.70
N LEU A 68 -11.14 7.89 -3.25
CA LEU A 68 -10.89 7.95 -4.70
C LEU A 68 -11.21 6.65 -5.43
N THR A 69 -11.17 5.48 -4.76
CA THR A 69 -11.61 4.22 -5.38
C THR A 69 -13.12 4.05 -5.39
N LEU A 70 -13.83 4.77 -4.51
CA LEU A 70 -15.29 4.63 -4.32
C LEU A 70 -16.11 5.72 -5.05
N ARG A 71 -15.56 6.93 -5.21
CA ARG A 71 -16.28 8.08 -5.76
C ARG A 71 -15.46 8.80 -6.82
N ASN A 72 -16.16 9.52 -7.70
CA ASN A 72 -15.51 10.37 -8.69
C ASN A 72 -14.80 11.55 -8.01
N ILE A 73 -13.63 11.91 -8.52
CA ILE A 73 -12.77 12.99 -8.00
C ILE A 73 -13.54 14.32 -7.81
N ARG A 74 -14.53 14.59 -8.68
CA ARG A 74 -15.36 15.81 -8.63
C ARG A 74 -16.25 15.89 -7.40
N GLU A 75 -16.65 14.75 -6.84
CA GLU A 75 -17.47 14.70 -5.62
C GLU A 75 -16.58 14.86 -4.37
N ILE A 76 -15.36 14.32 -4.43
CA ILE A 76 -14.40 14.30 -3.32
C ILE A 76 -13.75 15.67 -3.11
N THR A 77 -13.50 16.44 -4.18
CA THR A 77 -12.92 17.80 -4.09
C THR A 77 -13.73 18.76 -3.24
N THR A 78 -15.01 18.49 -3.02
CA THR A 78 -15.90 19.28 -2.16
C THR A 78 -15.75 18.95 -0.67
N ILE A 79 -15.16 17.80 -0.34
CA ILE A 79 -15.19 17.21 1.01
C ILE A 79 -13.79 17.24 1.66
N ILE A 80 -12.71 17.22 0.87
CA ILE A 80 -11.34 17.09 1.37
C ILE A 80 -10.46 18.19 0.78
N ASN A 81 -9.46 18.64 1.56
CA ASN A 81 -8.44 19.59 1.14
C ASN A 81 -7.96 19.28 -0.28
N TYR A 82 -8.10 20.27 -1.18
CA TYR A 82 -7.80 20.10 -2.60
C TYR A 82 -6.34 19.70 -2.80
N VAL A 83 -6.12 18.46 -3.26
CA VAL A 83 -4.83 18.00 -3.76
C VAL A 83 -4.80 18.21 -5.26
N ASN A 84 -3.73 18.79 -5.79
CA ASN A 84 -3.56 18.91 -7.23
C ASN A 84 -3.55 17.51 -7.88
N PRO A 85 -4.46 17.20 -8.82
CA PRO A 85 -4.54 15.88 -9.45
C PRO A 85 -3.25 15.44 -10.15
N ASP A 86 -2.52 16.36 -10.78
CA ASP A 86 -1.28 16.05 -11.50
C ASP A 86 -0.15 15.67 -10.53
N ASP A 87 -0.07 16.37 -9.40
CA ASP A 87 0.93 16.08 -8.37
C ASP A 87 0.59 14.80 -7.60
N LEU A 88 -0.70 14.50 -7.42
CA LEU A 88 -1.18 13.22 -6.89
C LEU A 88 -0.84 12.07 -7.82
N ALA A 89 -1.08 12.20 -9.13
CA ALA A 89 -0.75 11.17 -10.10
C ALA A 89 0.74 10.87 -10.10
N LYS A 90 1.60 11.90 -10.10
CA LYS A 90 3.06 11.73 -9.99
C LYS A 90 3.48 11.05 -8.70
N PHE A 91 2.85 11.41 -7.58
CA PHE A 91 3.11 10.79 -6.29
C PHE A 91 2.79 9.29 -6.33
N VAL A 92 1.59 8.92 -6.81
CA VAL A 92 1.13 7.52 -6.88
C VAL A 92 2.02 6.71 -7.83
N GLU A 93 2.40 7.25 -8.99
CA GLU A 93 3.29 6.58 -9.93
C GLU A 93 4.68 6.33 -9.32
N SER A 94 5.21 7.33 -8.62
CA SER A 94 6.51 7.22 -7.95
C SER A 94 6.47 6.23 -6.77
N PHE A 95 5.37 6.20 -6.03
CA PHE A 95 5.12 5.21 -4.98
C PHE A 95 5.02 3.79 -5.56
N TYR A 96 4.31 3.60 -6.67
CA TYR A 96 4.21 2.33 -7.37
C TYR A 96 5.59 1.85 -7.85
N SER A 97 6.40 2.76 -8.42
CA SER A 97 7.78 2.47 -8.81
C SER A 97 8.65 2.06 -7.62
N PHE A 98 8.52 2.75 -6.49
CA PHE A 98 9.20 2.37 -5.24
C PHE A 98 8.83 0.96 -4.78
N TRP A 99 7.54 0.63 -4.75
CA TRP A 99 7.06 -0.70 -4.40
C TRP A 99 7.61 -1.78 -5.35
N ARG A 100 7.58 -1.52 -6.66
CA ARG A 100 8.04 -2.46 -7.69
C ARG A 100 9.52 -2.82 -7.56
N ASN A 101 10.33 -1.88 -7.07
CA ASN A 101 11.76 -2.04 -6.89
C ASN A 101 12.14 -2.87 -5.63
N LYS A 102 11.19 -3.22 -4.77
CA LYS A 102 11.43 -4.10 -3.62
C LYS A 102 11.46 -5.57 -4.02
N HIS A 103 12.40 -6.33 -3.45
CA HIS A 103 12.40 -7.78 -3.50
C HIS A 103 11.22 -8.30 -2.67
N ARG A 104 10.40 -9.18 -3.26
CA ARG A 104 9.16 -9.66 -2.65
C ARG A 104 9.26 -11.17 -2.47
N PHE A 105 9.09 -11.62 -1.23
CA PHE A 105 9.06 -13.04 -0.90
C PHE A 105 7.67 -13.36 -0.36
N MET A 106 6.98 -14.30 -0.98
CA MET A 106 5.67 -14.76 -0.51
C MET A 106 5.84 -16.08 0.24
N ILE A 107 5.37 -16.14 1.48
CA ILE A 107 5.42 -17.36 2.30
C ILE A 107 3.98 -17.83 2.52
N LYS A 108 3.67 -19.04 2.04
CA LYS A 108 2.41 -19.72 2.32
C LYS A 108 2.71 -20.95 3.17
N LYS A 109 2.08 -21.05 4.34
CA LYS A 109 2.19 -22.23 5.20
C LYS A 109 1.07 -23.20 4.85
N GLU A 110 1.43 -24.35 4.27
CA GLU A 110 0.50 -25.45 4.03
C GLU A 110 0.74 -26.57 5.05
N ARG A 111 -0.33 -27.19 5.55
CA ARG A 111 -0.23 -28.38 6.39
C ARG A 111 -0.14 -29.60 5.48
N TYR A 112 0.80 -30.51 5.76
CA TYR A 112 0.82 -31.82 5.10
C TYR A 112 -0.49 -32.56 5.41
N THR A 113 -1.32 -32.77 4.40
CA THR A 113 -2.43 -33.72 4.48
C THR A 113 -1.87 -35.12 4.34
N ILE A 114 -2.07 -35.96 5.36
CA ILE A 114 -1.80 -37.40 5.25
C ILE A 114 -2.78 -37.95 4.22
N ASP A 115 -2.29 -38.24 3.02
CA ASP A 115 -3.09 -38.83 1.96
C ASP A 115 -3.36 -40.30 2.28
N ASN A 116 -4.53 -40.57 2.87
CA ASN A 116 -4.96 -41.93 3.19
C ASN A 116 -5.18 -42.79 1.92
N ALA A 117 -5.23 -42.20 0.72
CA ALA A 117 -5.36 -42.94 -0.54
C ALA A 117 -4.06 -43.65 -0.97
N ARG A 118 -2.90 -43.26 -0.42
CA ARG A 118 -1.61 -43.91 -0.73
C ARG A 118 -1.42 -45.27 -0.08
N LYS A 119 -2.25 -45.67 0.89
CA LYS A 119 -2.17 -47.00 1.53
C LYS A 119 -2.67 -48.14 0.65
N THR A 120 -3.40 -47.84 -0.42
CA THR A 120 -3.96 -48.85 -1.34
C THR A 120 -3.06 -49.19 -2.54
N SER A 121 -1.86 -48.62 -2.64
CA SER A 121 -0.98 -48.80 -3.82
C SER A 121 0.33 -49.53 -3.52
N ILE A 122 0.42 -50.24 -2.40
CA ILE A 122 1.48 -51.23 -2.18
C ILE A 122 0.81 -52.60 -2.24
N VAL A 123 0.76 -53.16 -3.44
CA VAL A 123 0.51 -54.59 -3.71
C VAL A 123 1.71 -55.12 -4.46
#